data_AF-A0A7R9HBK3-F1
#
_entry.id   AF-A0A7R9HBK3-F1
#
_cell.length_a   1.000
_cell.length_b   1.000
_cell.length_c   1.000
_cell.angle_alpha   90.00
_cell.angle_beta   90.00
_cell.angle_gamma   90.00
#
_symmetry.space_group_name_H-M   'P 1'
#
loop_
_entity.id
_entity.type
_entity.pdbx_description
1 polymer ?
#
loop_
_entity_poly.entity_id
_entity_poly.type
_entity_poly.pdbx_seq_one_letter_code
_entity_poly.pdbx_strand_id
1 'polypeptide(L)'
;MILSRAKPAAGAGVAGQSQTSGRKQVPKMEDFLNARDYTGALIVLEFGGSKGNETEMWIGYCAFHLGDYKRAMSVYEALTHTKNPPADVPTNLACCYFFLGMYPEAHRAVERAPASRLKTRLCFHLAHKLGDEKKLMEYHQQLEDIIEDQLSLASIHYLRSHYQEAIDIYKRILLDNRSLLIATRGYC
;
A
#
# COMPACT_ATOMS: atom_id res chain seq x y z
N MET A 1 32.77 -57.97 10.05
CA MET A 1 34.09 -58.53 9.63
C MET A 1 34.19 -58.28 8.13
N ILE A 2 35.11 -57.54 7.52
CA ILE A 2 36.47 -57.07 7.86
C ILE A 2 36.72 -55.74 7.12
N LEU A 3 37.52 -54.86 7.74
CA LEU A 3 38.06 -53.60 7.21
C LEU A 3 39.22 -53.83 6.22
N SER A 4 39.33 -53.00 5.16
CA SER A 4 40.62 -52.53 4.61
C SER A 4 40.38 -51.25 3.79
N ARG A 5 40.72 -50.06 4.32
CA ARG A 5 42.03 -49.36 4.30
C ARG A 5 42.46 -48.88 2.90
N ALA A 6 42.23 -47.61 2.63
CA ALA A 6 43.16 -46.75 1.90
C ALA A 6 43.03 -45.29 2.37
N LYS A 7 44.15 -44.74 2.85
CA LYS A 7 44.47 -43.32 3.13
C LYS A 7 45.88 -43.12 2.51
N PRO A 8 46.38 -41.90 2.30
CA PRO A 8 45.80 -40.71 1.67
C PRO A 8 46.75 -40.17 0.56
N ALA A 9 46.32 -39.19 -0.24
CA ALA A 9 47.25 -38.33 -0.98
C ALA A 9 47.21 -36.93 -0.34
N ALA A 10 48.34 -36.56 0.26
CA ALA A 10 48.58 -35.27 0.88
C ALA A 10 49.17 -34.27 -0.15
N GLY A 11 48.86 -32.99 0.06
CA GLY A 11 49.48 -31.83 -0.60
C GLY A 11 48.56 -31.19 -1.65
N ALA A 12 48.23 -29.90 -1.63
CA ALA A 12 48.84 -28.78 -0.95
C ALA A 12 47.77 -27.73 -0.60
N GLY A 13 47.99 -27.05 0.53
CA GLY A 13 47.12 -26.00 1.02
C GLY A 13 46.98 -24.81 0.07
N VAL A 14 45.77 -24.27 0.00
CA VAL A 14 45.58 -22.84 -0.19
C VAL A 14 44.82 -22.34 1.02
N ALA A 15 45.48 -21.39 1.67
CA ALA A 15 45.05 -20.55 2.77
C ALA A 15 43.56 -20.23 2.77
N GLY A 16 42.99 -20.24 3.98
CA GLY A 16 41.61 -19.87 4.22
C GLY A 16 41.29 -18.48 3.68
N GLN A 17 40.21 -18.42 2.91
CA GLN A 17 39.25 -17.36 3.08
C GLN A 17 37.98 -17.99 3.63
N SER A 18 37.92 -17.97 4.96
CA SER A 18 36.64 -17.84 5.66
C SER A 18 36.00 -16.56 5.12
N GLN A 19 35.17 -16.68 4.08
CA GLN A 19 34.15 -15.67 3.86
C GLN A 19 33.12 -15.92 4.94
N THR A 20 33.40 -15.25 6.06
CA THR A 20 32.45 -14.88 7.09
C THR A 20 31.07 -14.77 6.48
N SER A 21 30.18 -15.64 6.93
CA SER A 21 28.74 -15.41 6.84
C SER A 21 28.48 -14.02 7.40
N GLY A 22 28.42 -13.03 6.50
CA GLY A 22 27.81 -11.75 6.83
C GLY A 22 26.43 -12.13 7.32
N ARG A 23 26.15 -11.94 8.61
CA ARG A 23 24.79 -12.01 9.12
C ARG A 23 23.99 -11.07 8.22
N LYS A 24 23.30 -11.64 7.22
CA LYS A 24 22.29 -10.90 6.47
C LYS A 24 21.32 -10.49 7.55
N GLN A 25 21.36 -9.22 7.94
CA GLN A 25 20.40 -8.70 8.89
C GLN A 25 19.03 -9.01 8.28
N VAL A 26 18.16 -9.60 9.09
CA VAL A 26 16.79 -9.87 8.65
C VAL A 26 16.22 -8.52 8.19
N PRO A 27 15.83 -8.37 6.91
CA PRO A 27 15.36 -7.09 6.40
C PRO A 27 14.19 -6.60 7.25
N LYS A 28 14.16 -5.31 7.55
CA LYS A 28 13.11 -4.73 8.36
C LYS A 28 11.85 -4.54 7.50
N MET A 29 10.72 -4.44 8.18
CA MET A 29 9.43 -4.15 7.53
C MET A 29 9.48 -2.89 6.64
N GLU A 30 10.16 -1.84 7.09
CA GLU A 30 10.36 -0.60 6.32
C GLU A 30 11.10 -0.83 4.99
N ASP A 31 12.05 -1.76 4.94
CA ASP A 31 12.80 -2.08 3.72
C ASP A 31 11.86 -2.67 2.65
N PHE A 32 10.95 -3.55 3.08
CA PHE A 32 9.93 -4.14 2.22
C PHE A 32 8.90 -3.10 1.75
N LEU A 33 8.47 -2.18 2.63
CA LEU A 33 7.55 -1.10 2.24
C LEU A 33 8.18 -0.15 1.22
N ASN A 34 9.45 0.23 1.40
CA ASN A 34 10.17 1.08 0.46
C ASN A 34 10.34 0.40 -0.91
N ALA A 35 10.51 -0.92 -0.93
CA ALA A 35 10.54 -1.72 -2.14
C ALA A 35 9.13 -2.00 -2.73
N ARG A 36 8.05 -1.57 -2.05
CA ARG A 36 6.64 -1.91 -2.36
C ARG A 36 6.37 -3.42 -2.39
N ASP A 37 7.17 -4.19 -1.67
CA ASP A 37 6.95 -5.62 -1.45
C ASP A 37 6.03 -5.82 -0.24
N TYR A 38 4.73 -5.63 -0.46
CA TYR A 38 3.72 -5.77 0.59
C TYR A 38 3.58 -7.21 1.08
N THR A 39 3.92 -8.21 0.26
CA THR A 39 3.89 -9.63 0.66
C THR A 39 4.99 -9.92 1.68
N GLY A 40 6.22 -9.47 1.40
CA GLY A 40 7.34 -9.58 2.33
C GLY A 40 7.06 -8.83 3.64
N ALA A 41 6.54 -7.59 3.54
CA ALA A 41 6.16 -6.79 4.71
C ALA A 41 5.11 -7.51 5.57
N LEU A 42 4.07 -8.10 4.96
CA LEU A 42 3.02 -8.82 5.65
C LEU A 42 3.54 -10.03 6.43
N ILE A 43 4.43 -10.82 5.82
CA ILE A 43 5.08 -11.97 6.48
C ILE A 43 5.88 -11.48 7.69
N VAL A 44 6.67 -10.42 7.54
CA VAL A 44 7.45 -9.88 8.66
C VAL A 44 6.55 -9.39 9.79
N LEU A 45 5.42 -8.77 9.49
CA LEU A 45 4.46 -8.28 10.49
C LEU A 45 3.75 -9.42 11.22
N GLU A 46 3.34 -10.49 10.52
CA GLU A 46 2.67 -11.64 11.11
C GLU A 46 3.59 -12.46 12.02
N PHE A 47 4.85 -12.66 11.60
CA PHE A 47 5.82 -13.50 12.33
C PHE A 47 6.76 -12.70 13.26
N GLY A 48 6.77 -11.37 13.16
CA GLY A 48 7.66 -10.47 13.90
C GLY A 48 7.36 -10.32 15.39
N GLY A 49 6.35 -11.02 15.92
CA GLY A 49 6.05 -11.15 17.35
C GLY A 49 5.49 -9.89 18.04
N SER A 50 5.62 -8.71 17.44
CA SER A 50 5.04 -7.47 17.94
C SER A 50 3.54 -7.40 17.64
N LYS A 51 2.70 -7.61 18.65
CA LYS A 51 1.25 -7.43 18.54
C LYS A 51 0.84 -6.09 19.15
N GLY A 52 0.30 -5.21 18.32
CA GLY A 52 -0.18 -3.90 18.74
C GLY A 52 -1.02 -3.26 17.65
N ASN A 53 -1.74 -2.19 18.00
CA ASN A 53 -2.62 -1.48 17.07
C ASN A 53 -1.85 -0.99 15.82
N GLU A 54 -0.58 -0.61 15.99
CA GLU A 54 0.29 -0.19 14.89
C GLU A 54 0.64 -1.35 13.94
N THR A 55 1.02 -2.51 14.47
CA THR A 55 1.26 -3.71 13.64
C THR A 55 0.02 -4.08 12.84
N GLU A 56 -1.15 -4.12 13.48
CA GLU A 56 -2.42 -4.43 12.83
C GLU A 56 -2.79 -3.39 11.76
N MET A 57 -2.52 -2.12 12.01
CA MET A 57 -2.72 -1.06 11.01
C MET A 57 -1.89 -1.31 9.75
N TRP A 58 -0.63 -1.70 9.92
CA TRP A 58 0.25 -2.03 8.80
C TRP A 58 -0.11 -3.34 8.10
N ILE A 59 -0.62 -4.34 8.83
CA ILE A 59 -1.16 -5.57 8.24
C ILE A 59 -2.36 -5.21 7.35
N GLY A 60 -3.28 -4.38 7.84
CA GLY A 60 -4.42 -3.88 7.07
C GLY A 60 -3.98 -3.10 5.83
N TYR A 61 -2.95 -2.25 5.96
CA TYR A 61 -2.36 -1.50 4.86
C TYR A 61 -1.76 -2.41 3.78
N CYS A 62 -0.92 -3.38 4.18
CA CYS A 62 -0.31 -4.32 3.24
C CYS A 62 -1.37 -5.19 2.54
N ALA A 63 -2.35 -5.71 3.28
CA ALA A 63 -3.45 -6.49 2.71
C ALA A 63 -4.26 -5.67 1.69
N PHE A 64 -4.53 -4.40 1.99
CA PHE A 64 -5.22 -3.50 1.06
C PHE A 64 -4.43 -3.29 -0.24
N HIS A 65 -3.12 -3.04 -0.14
CA HIS A 65 -2.27 -2.83 -1.32
C HIS A 65 -2.01 -4.10 -2.14
N LEU A 66 -2.20 -5.29 -1.54
CA LEU A 66 -2.23 -6.58 -2.26
C LEU A 66 -3.57 -6.85 -2.95
N GLY A 67 -4.59 -6.01 -2.73
CA GLY A 67 -5.93 -6.19 -3.27
C GLY A 67 -6.83 -7.12 -2.45
N ASP A 68 -6.36 -7.62 -1.30
CA ASP A 68 -7.19 -8.39 -0.37
C ASP A 68 -7.99 -7.47 0.54
N TYR A 69 -8.98 -6.80 -0.07
CA TYR A 69 -9.81 -5.81 0.61
C TYR A 69 -10.68 -6.41 1.72
N LYS A 70 -11.07 -7.69 1.60
CA LYS A 70 -11.86 -8.38 2.63
C LYS A 70 -11.05 -8.58 3.90
N ARG A 71 -9.81 -9.05 3.76
CA ARG A 71 -8.91 -9.22 4.89
C ARG A 71 -8.58 -7.86 5.52
N ALA A 72 -8.26 -6.86 4.72
CA ALA A 72 -7.99 -5.50 5.21
C ALA A 72 -9.18 -4.93 5.99
N MET A 73 -10.40 -5.11 5.48
CA MET A 73 -11.64 -4.71 6.16
C MET A 73 -11.76 -5.36 7.54
N SER A 74 -11.60 -6.68 7.64
CA SER A 74 -11.69 -7.39 8.93
C SER A 74 -10.66 -6.91 9.95
N VAL A 75 -9.44 -6.60 9.52
CA VAL A 75 -8.39 -6.05 10.39
C VAL A 75 -8.78 -4.66 10.90
N TYR A 76 -9.26 -3.77 10.01
CA TYR A 76 -9.68 -2.43 10.41
C TYR A 76 -10.95 -2.44 11.28
N GLU A 77 -11.92 -3.33 11.01
CA GLU A 77 -13.09 -3.53 11.87
C GLU A 77 -12.65 -3.95 13.29
N ALA A 78 -11.75 -4.92 13.40
CA ALA A 78 -11.21 -5.34 14.70
C ALA A 78 -10.53 -4.16 15.44
N LEU A 79 -9.79 -3.32 14.72
CA LEU A 79 -9.15 -2.12 15.28
C LEU A 79 -10.16 -1.10 15.84
N THR A 80 -11.33 -0.95 15.22
CA THR A 80 -12.37 -0.02 15.72
C THR A 80 -12.92 -0.39 17.10
N HIS A 81 -12.82 -1.67 17.50
CA HIS A 81 -13.28 -2.16 18.80
C HIS A 81 -12.23 -2.07 19.92
N THR A 82 -11.02 -1.60 19.61
CA THR A 82 -9.94 -1.46 20.61
C THR A 82 -10.12 -0.21 21.48
N LYS A 83 -9.51 -0.17 22.68
CA LYS A 83 -9.65 0.95 23.64
C LYS A 83 -9.14 2.30 23.12
N ASN A 84 -8.23 2.29 22.14
CA ASN A 84 -7.66 3.50 21.54
C ASN A 84 -7.42 3.26 20.04
N PRO A 85 -8.47 3.34 19.20
CA PRO A 85 -8.33 3.13 17.77
C PRO A 85 -7.53 4.30 17.16
N PRO A 86 -6.57 4.02 16.27
CA PRO A 86 -5.92 5.08 15.51
C PRO A 86 -6.94 5.92 14.72
N ALA A 87 -6.69 7.22 14.62
CA ALA A 87 -7.63 8.19 14.03
C ALA A 87 -7.94 7.92 12.54
N ASP A 88 -7.03 7.28 11.81
CA ASP A 88 -7.17 6.99 10.38
C ASP A 88 -7.94 5.69 10.10
N VAL A 89 -8.20 4.84 11.11
CA VAL A 89 -8.90 3.56 10.93
C VAL A 89 -10.27 3.72 10.25
N PRO A 90 -11.13 4.68 10.62
CA PRO A 90 -12.41 4.87 9.95
C PRO A 90 -12.27 5.23 8.47
N THR A 91 -11.27 6.06 8.10
CA THR A 91 -11.01 6.40 6.68
C THR A 91 -10.52 5.18 5.91
N ASN A 92 -9.58 4.40 6.48
CA ASN A 92 -9.05 3.21 5.83
C ASN A 92 -10.10 2.11 5.68
N LEU A 93 -10.96 1.93 6.69
CA LEU A 93 -12.11 1.02 6.62
C LEU A 93 -13.09 1.45 5.52
N ALA A 94 -13.37 2.75 5.41
CA ALA A 94 -14.22 3.28 4.34
C ALA A 94 -13.63 3.03 2.95
N CYS A 95 -12.30 3.12 2.80
CA CYS A 95 -11.61 2.71 1.56
C CYS A 95 -11.86 1.23 1.25
N CYS A 96 -11.72 0.33 2.24
CA CYS A 96 -12.00 -1.10 2.04
C CYS A 96 -13.44 -1.33 1.55
N TYR A 97 -14.43 -0.71 2.20
CA TYR A 97 -15.83 -0.82 1.76
C TYR A 97 -16.04 -0.29 0.34
N PHE A 98 -15.40 0.83 -0.02
CA PHE A 98 -15.48 1.38 -1.38
C PHE A 98 -14.96 0.40 -2.44
N PHE A 99 -13.79 -0.20 -2.23
CA PHE A 99 -13.20 -1.18 -3.16
C PHE A 99 -13.96 -2.51 -3.21
N LEU A 100 -14.71 -2.84 -2.15
CA LEU A 100 -15.65 -3.97 -2.12
C LEU A 100 -17.02 -3.65 -2.76
N GLY A 101 -17.25 -2.41 -3.20
CA GLY A 101 -18.52 -1.95 -3.77
C GLY A 101 -19.63 -1.66 -2.75
N MET A 102 -19.29 -1.67 -1.45
CA MET A 102 -20.19 -1.39 -0.33
C MET A 102 -20.29 0.13 -0.09
N TYR A 103 -20.80 0.87 -1.09
CA TYR A 103 -20.82 2.33 -1.06
C TYR A 103 -21.62 2.96 0.09
N PRO A 104 -22.80 2.42 0.49
CA PRO A 104 -23.54 2.94 1.65
C PRO A 104 -22.77 2.79 2.97
N GLU A 105 -22.07 1.67 3.16
CA GLU A 105 -21.21 1.42 4.32
C GLU A 105 -20.00 2.35 4.31
N ALA A 106 -19.35 2.51 3.16
CA ALA A 106 -18.24 3.44 2.98
C ALA A 106 -18.64 4.88 3.35
N HIS A 107 -19.82 5.34 2.92
CA HIS A 107 -20.33 6.67 3.26
C HIS A 107 -20.56 6.83 4.77
N ARG A 108 -21.15 5.84 5.44
CA ARG A 108 -21.37 5.88 6.90
C ARG A 108 -20.06 5.85 7.69
N ALA A 109 -19.06 5.10 7.22
CA ALA A 109 -17.75 5.01 7.86
C ALA A 109 -16.96 6.32 7.71
N VAL A 110 -16.96 6.92 6.51
CA VAL A 110 -16.19 8.14 6.23
C VAL A 110 -16.78 9.38 6.92
N GLU A 111 -18.09 9.43 7.17
CA GLU A 111 -18.73 10.51 7.94
C GLU A 111 -18.16 10.63 9.36
N ARG A 112 -17.89 9.49 10.00
CA ARG A 112 -17.34 9.41 11.36
C ARG A 112 -15.83 9.68 11.41
N ALA A 113 -15.15 9.64 10.26
CA ALA A 113 -13.72 9.83 10.18
C ALA A 113 -13.34 11.31 10.36
N PRO A 114 -12.18 11.63 10.94
CA PRO A 114 -11.67 13.00 11.00
C PRO A 114 -11.44 13.56 9.59
N ALA A 115 -11.40 14.89 9.47
CA ALA A 115 -11.05 15.54 8.21
C ALA A 115 -9.61 15.19 7.82
N SER A 116 -9.42 14.69 6.60
CA SER A 116 -8.11 14.36 6.04
C SER A 116 -8.16 14.48 4.52
N ARG A 117 -7.01 14.69 3.88
CA ARG A 117 -6.92 14.72 2.41
C ARG A 117 -7.42 13.42 1.78
N LEU A 118 -7.13 12.28 2.41
CA LEU A 118 -7.62 10.98 1.99
C LEU A 118 -9.16 10.88 2.07
N LYS A 119 -9.75 11.41 3.15
CA LYS A 119 -11.21 11.52 3.28
C LYS A 119 -11.81 12.34 2.15
N THR A 120 -11.24 13.49 1.81
CA THR A 120 -11.72 14.34 0.69
C THR A 120 -11.73 13.58 -0.63
N ARG A 121 -10.61 12.90 -0.98
CA ARG A 121 -10.53 12.07 -2.18
C ARG A 121 -11.55 10.94 -2.18
N LEU A 122 -11.69 10.20 -1.08
CA LEU A 122 -12.67 9.12 -0.97
C LEU A 122 -14.10 9.64 -1.15
N CYS A 123 -14.44 10.75 -0.50
CA CYS A 123 -15.75 11.38 -0.64
C CYS A 123 -16.01 11.88 -2.06
N PHE A 124 -14.98 12.41 -2.75
CA PHE A 124 -15.06 12.80 -4.15
C PHE A 124 -15.43 11.60 -5.05
N HIS A 125 -14.77 10.46 -4.85
CA HIS A 125 -15.10 9.23 -5.57
C HIS A 125 -16.49 8.67 -5.21
N LEU A 126 -16.87 8.69 -3.94
CA LEU A 126 -18.20 8.25 -3.48
C LEU A 126 -19.31 9.11 -4.07
N ALA A 127 -19.16 10.44 -4.08
CA ALA A 127 -20.13 11.35 -4.66
C ALA A 127 -20.39 11.04 -6.14
N HIS A 128 -19.32 10.76 -6.90
CA HIS A 128 -19.46 10.33 -8.29
C HIS A 128 -20.19 8.97 -8.41
N LYS A 129 -19.82 7.98 -7.59
CA LYS A 129 -20.48 6.65 -7.63
C LYS A 129 -21.94 6.68 -7.22
N LEU A 130 -22.33 7.59 -6.32
CA LEU A 130 -23.70 7.76 -5.86
C LEU A 130 -24.51 8.74 -6.74
N GLY A 131 -23.90 9.39 -7.73
CA GLY A 131 -24.55 10.36 -8.61
C GLY A 131 -24.89 11.70 -7.95
N ASP A 132 -24.24 12.04 -6.83
CA ASP A 132 -24.44 13.32 -6.13
C ASP A 132 -23.53 14.40 -6.73
N GLU A 133 -23.98 14.99 -7.85
CA GLU A 133 -23.23 16.02 -8.58
C GLU A 133 -22.94 17.26 -7.72
N LYS A 134 -23.83 17.60 -6.76
CA LYS A 134 -23.62 18.75 -5.88
C LYS A 134 -22.42 18.53 -4.98
N LYS A 135 -22.39 17.41 -4.24
CA LYS A 135 -21.24 17.05 -3.40
C LYS A 135 -19.99 16.82 -4.22
N LEU A 136 -20.12 16.28 -5.44
CA LEU A 136 -18.98 16.06 -6.33
C LEU A 136 -18.26 17.39 -6.63
N MET A 137 -19.01 18.45 -6.94
CA MET A 137 -18.44 19.77 -7.16
C MET A 137 -17.90 20.42 -5.89
N GLU A 138 -18.54 20.20 -4.74
CA GLU A 138 -18.03 20.66 -3.43
C GLU A 138 -16.66 20.04 -3.11
N TYR A 139 -16.49 18.73 -3.31
CA TYR A 139 -15.21 18.06 -3.06
C TYR A 139 -14.17 18.38 -4.12
N HIS A 140 -14.58 18.59 -5.38
CA HIS A 140 -13.67 19.04 -6.45
C HIS A 140 -12.94 20.33 -6.07
N GLN A 141 -13.65 21.29 -5.46
CA GLN A 141 -13.08 22.58 -5.01
C GLN A 141 -12.11 22.44 -3.83
N GLN A 142 -12.18 21.33 -3.09
CA GLN A 142 -11.30 21.06 -1.94
C GLN A 142 -10.01 20.33 -2.34
N LEU A 143 -9.89 19.89 -3.59
CA LEU A 143 -8.68 19.23 -4.09
C LEU A 143 -7.54 20.23 -4.24
N GLU A 144 -6.35 19.83 -3.82
CA GLU A 144 -5.14 20.63 -3.89
C GLU A 144 -4.29 20.26 -5.13
N ASP A 145 -3.26 21.05 -5.41
CA ASP A 145 -2.28 20.76 -6.48
C ASP A 145 -1.20 19.80 -5.99
N ILE A 146 -1.63 18.62 -5.52
CA ILE A 146 -0.78 17.50 -5.13
C ILE A 146 -1.07 16.30 -6.03
N ILE A 147 -0.06 15.44 -6.23
CA ILE A 147 -0.13 14.35 -7.21
C ILE A 147 -1.36 13.46 -6.96
N GLU A 148 -1.64 13.08 -5.71
CA GLU A 148 -2.74 12.19 -5.35
C GLU A 148 -4.10 12.79 -5.70
N ASP A 149 -4.29 14.08 -5.45
CA ASP A 149 -5.55 14.79 -5.74
C ASP A 149 -5.74 14.97 -7.24
N GLN A 150 -4.68 15.31 -7.96
CA GLN A 150 -4.70 15.42 -9.41
C GLN A 150 -4.95 14.07 -10.09
N LEU A 151 -4.40 12.97 -9.55
CA LEU A 151 -4.71 11.61 -10.02
C LEU A 151 -6.17 11.25 -9.76
N SER A 152 -6.71 11.57 -8.58
CA SER A 152 -8.14 11.40 -8.28
C SER A 152 -9.01 12.21 -9.26
N LEU A 153 -8.65 13.47 -9.53
CA LEU A 153 -9.36 14.32 -10.49
C LEU A 153 -9.36 13.71 -11.90
N ALA A 154 -8.19 13.35 -12.41
CA ALA A 154 -8.04 12.75 -13.74
C ALA A 154 -8.87 11.46 -13.88
N SER A 155 -8.91 10.63 -12.84
CA SER A 155 -9.70 9.39 -12.87
C SER A 155 -11.21 9.64 -12.93
N ILE A 156 -11.73 10.70 -12.30
CA ILE A 156 -13.15 11.07 -12.42
C ILE A 156 -13.45 11.63 -13.82
N HIS A 157 -12.56 12.44 -14.39
CA HIS A 157 -12.70 12.87 -15.79
C HIS A 157 -12.78 11.66 -16.73
N TYR A 158 -11.89 10.68 -16.56
CA TYR A 158 -11.92 9.44 -17.32
C TYR A 158 -13.25 8.68 -17.15
N LEU A 159 -13.72 8.50 -15.92
CA LEU A 159 -14.98 7.79 -15.63
C LEU A 159 -16.22 8.51 -16.20
N ARG A 160 -16.15 9.84 -16.39
CA ARG A 160 -17.20 10.66 -17.02
C ARG A 160 -17.05 10.76 -18.54
N SER A 161 -16.12 10.02 -19.15
CA SER A 161 -15.79 10.10 -20.59
C SER A 161 -15.20 11.44 -21.05
N HIS A 162 -14.69 12.26 -20.13
CA HIS A 162 -13.92 13.47 -20.41
C HIS A 162 -12.44 13.11 -20.62
N TYR A 163 -12.18 12.34 -21.68
CA TYR A 163 -10.87 11.70 -21.89
C TYR A 163 -9.75 12.71 -22.14
N GLN A 164 -10.04 13.82 -22.81
CA GLN A 164 -9.02 14.82 -23.15
C GLN A 164 -8.49 15.50 -21.89
N GLU A 165 -9.38 15.90 -20.98
CA GLU A 165 -9.04 16.51 -19.70
C GLU A 165 -8.24 15.55 -18.81
N ALA A 166 -8.65 14.27 -18.75
CA ALA A 166 -7.90 13.24 -18.03
C ALA A 166 -6.47 13.09 -18.60
N ILE A 167 -6.33 13.01 -19.93
CA ILE A 167 -5.05 12.90 -20.62
C ILE A 167 -4.14 14.09 -20.30
N ASP A 168 -4.68 15.30 -20.33
CA ASP A 168 -3.89 16.51 -20.11
C ASP A 168 -3.36 16.58 -18.66
N ILE A 169 -4.16 16.18 -17.68
CA ILE A 169 -3.72 16.06 -16.29
C ILE A 169 -2.64 14.98 -16.16
N TYR A 170 -2.84 13.78 -16.73
CA TYR A 170 -1.83 12.71 -16.66
C TYR A 170 -0.51 13.09 -17.31
N LYS A 171 -0.56 13.75 -18.47
CA LYS A 171 0.65 14.24 -19.17
C LYS A 171 1.41 15.24 -18.32
N ARG A 172 0.71 16.20 -17.70
CA ARG A 172 1.33 17.18 -16.80
C ARG A 172 2.06 16.49 -15.65
N ILE A 173 1.39 15.56 -14.96
CA ILE A 173 1.99 14.80 -13.86
C ILE A 173 3.26 14.06 -14.31
N LEU A 174 3.24 13.41 -15.47
CA LEU A 174 4.40 12.68 -16.01
C LEU A 174 5.58 13.59 -16.37
N LEU A 175 5.29 14.78 -16.91
CA LEU A 175 6.32 15.76 -17.27
C LEU A 175 6.99 16.36 -16.03
N ASP A 176 6.18 16.69 -15.01
CA ASP A 176 6.67 17.26 -13.76
C ASP A 176 7.44 16.22 -12.92
N ASN A 177 7.09 14.93 -13.03
CA ASN A 177 7.71 13.82 -12.30
C ASN A 177 8.54 12.93 -13.23
N ARG A 178 9.56 13.52 -13.86
CA ARG A 178 10.41 12.86 -14.85
C ARG A 178 11.10 11.58 -14.33
N SER A 179 11.25 11.40 -13.02
CA SER A 179 11.71 10.17 -12.38
C SER A 179 10.79 8.97 -12.62
N LEU A 180 9.46 9.18 -12.73
CA LEU A 180 8.48 8.13 -13.06
C LEU A 180 8.71 7.57 -14.48
N LEU A 181 9.18 8.40 -15.42
CA LEU A 181 9.51 8.00 -16.79
C LEU A 181 10.84 7.23 -16.90
N ILE A 182 11.75 7.42 -15.94
CA ILE A 182 13.05 6.74 -15.93
C ILE A 182 12.90 5.33 -15.34
N ALA A 183 12.05 5.15 -14.33
CA ALA A 183 11.78 3.84 -13.72
C ALA A 183 11.16 2.83 -14.70
N THR A 184 10.37 3.28 -15.69
CA THR A 184 9.78 2.40 -16.72
C THR A 184 10.75 2.06 -17.86
N ARG A 185 11.84 2.82 -18.02
CA ARG A 185 12.87 2.55 -19.03
C ARG A 185 13.94 1.53 -18.60
N GLY A 186 13.99 1.17 -17.32
CA GLY A 186 14.93 0.17 -16.80
C GLY A 186 14.46 -1.29 -16.89
N TYR A 187 13.28 -1.54 -17.49
CA TYR A 187 12.67 -2.86 -17.62
C TYR A 187 12.51 -3.32 -19.09
N CYS A 188 13.24 -2.72 -20.03
CA CYS A 188 13.39 -3.23 -21.40
C CYS A 188 14.82 -3.70 -21.64
#